data_AF-A0A350LTQ5-F1
#
_entry.id   AF-A0A350LTQ5-F1
#
_cell.length_a   1.000
_cell.length_b   1.000
_cell.length_c   1.000
_cell.angle_alpha   90.00
_cell.angle_beta   90.00
_cell.angle_gamma   90.00
#
_symmetry.space_group_name_H-M   'P 1'
#
loop_
_entity.id
_entity.type
_entity.pdbx_description
1 polymer ?
#
loop_
_entity_poly.entity_id
_entity_poly.type
_entity_poly.pdbx_seq_one_letter_code
_entity_poly.pdbx_strand_id
1 'polypeptide(L)' 'MSYLEHTVKSVPAGPRKILYLNWPLAILLASVASIGFLMLYSVAGGSLSTWAEPQMKRFAAGFAGMIVVALVPIWFWR' A
#
# COMPACT_ATOMS: atom_id res chain seq x y z
N MET A 1 17.63 -22.01 31.17
CA MET A 1 17.33 -21.59 29.79
C MET A 1 16.74 -22.80 29.07
N SER A 2 15.42 -22.80 28.86
CA SER A 2 14.67 -23.92 28.29
C SER A 2 14.51 -23.74 26.79
N TYR A 3 14.61 -24.83 26.01
CA TYR A 3 14.48 -24.86 24.54
C TYR A 3 13.20 -24.16 23.99
N LEU A 4 12.20 -23.93 24.84
CA LEU A 4 10.95 -23.24 24.49
C LEU A 4 11.10 -21.71 24.32
N GLU A 5 12.16 -21.09 24.85
CA GLU A 5 12.38 -19.63 24.75
C GLU A 5 12.84 -19.20 23.35
N HIS A 6 13.46 -20.10 22.57
CA HIS A 6 13.94 -19.82 21.21
C HIS A 6 12.84 -19.85 20.13
N THR A 7 11.63 -20.30 20.46
CA THR A 7 10.50 -20.41 19.51
C THR A 7 9.51 -19.24 19.64
N VAL A 8 9.79 -18.22 20.46
CA VAL A 8 8.95 -17.01 20.54
C VAL A 8 9.19 -16.16 19.30
N LYS A 9 8.34 -16.34 18.28
CA LYS A 9 8.34 -15.54 17.06
C LYS A 9 8.01 -14.09 17.44
N SER A 10 9.00 -13.20 17.37
CA SER A 10 8.80 -11.79 17.69
C SER A 10 7.83 -11.16 16.70
N VAL A 11 6.75 -10.58 17.21
CA VAL A 11 5.81 -9.82 16.39
C VAL A 11 6.46 -8.46 16.10
N PRO A 12 6.52 -8.01 14.84
CA PRO A 12 7.09 -6.71 14.52
C PRO A 12 6.32 -5.59 15.24
N ALA A 13 7.07 -4.79 16.01
CA ALA A 13 6.56 -3.66 16.77
C ALA A 13 7.03 -2.32 16.18
N GLY A 14 6.23 -1.28 16.39
CA GLY A 14 6.52 0.08 15.92
C GLY A 14 6.61 0.20 14.39
N PRO A 15 7.48 1.09 13.87
CA PRO A 15 7.61 1.37 12.43
C PRO A 15 8.04 0.16 11.60
N ARG A 16 8.68 -0.85 12.21
CA ARG A 16 9.14 -2.06 11.50
C ARG A 16 8.00 -2.82 10.83
N LYS A 17 6.75 -2.66 11.29
CA LYS A 17 5.55 -3.26 10.69
C LYS A 17 5.43 -2.97 9.19
N ILE A 18 5.89 -1.80 8.72
CA ILE A 18 5.84 -1.41 7.31
C ILE A 18 6.60 -2.42 6.42
N LEU A 19 7.70 -2.99 6.91
CA LEU A 19 8.49 -3.97 6.17
C LEU A 19 7.78 -5.34 6.03
N TYR A 20 6.78 -5.59 6.87
CA TYR A 20 6.01 -6.84 6.89
C TYR A 20 4.66 -6.72 6.19
N LEU A 21 4.38 -5.60 5.52
CA LEU A 21 3.24 -5.48 4.62
C LEU A 21 3.37 -6.46 3.46
N ASN A 22 2.25 -6.81 2.82
CA ASN A 22 2.26 -7.58 1.58
C ASN A 22 2.75 -6.70 0.42
N TRP A 23 4.06 -6.49 0.36
CA TRP A 23 4.73 -5.67 -0.66
C TRP A 23 4.48 -6.16 -2.09
N PRO A 24 4.48 -7.48 -2.39
CA PRO A 24 4.09 -7.95 -3.72
C PRO A 24 2.70 -7.44 -4.14
N LEU A 25 1.70 -7.48 -3.25
CA LEU A 25 0.37 -6.95 -3.53
C LEU A 25 0.38 -5.43 -3.70
N ALA A 26 1.08 -4.70 -2.82
CA ALA A 26 1.17 -3.24 -2.91
C ALA A 26 1.80 -2.78 -4.23
N ILE A 27 2.87 -3.46 -4.66
CA ILE A 27 3.55 -3.21 -5.93
C ILE A 27 2.62 -3.55 -7.10
N LEU A 28 1.92 -4.70 -7.05
CA LEU A 28 0.97 -5.09 -8.09
C LEU A 28 -0.11 -4.02 -8.31
N LEU A 29 -0.72 -3.52 -7.22
CA LEU A 29 -1.72 -2.46 -7.28
C LEU A 29 -1.15 -1.17 -7.87
N ALA A 30 0.06 -0.78 -7.45
CA ALA A 30 0.74 0.39 -8.00
C ALA A 30 1.02 0.24 -9.50
N SER A 31 1.50 -0.93 -9.95
CA SER A 31 1.77 -1.20 -11.36
C SER A 31 0.51 -1.13 -12.22
N VAL A 32 -0.59 -1.75 -11.78
CA VAL A 32 -1.88 -1.67 -12.49
C VAL A 32 -2.38 -0.23 -12.55
N ALA A 33 -2.29 0.52 -11.44
CA ALA A 33 -2.68 1.93 -11.41
C ALA A 33 -1.83 2.79 -12.34
N SER A 34 -0.50 2.57 -12.39
CA SER A 34 0.40 3.28 -13.30
C SER A 34 0.03 3.07 -14.76
N ILE A 35 -0.30 1.84 -15.17
CA ILE A 35 -0.81 1.57 -16.53
C ILE A 35 -2.10 2.36 -16.78
N GLY A 36 -3.02 2.40 -15.81
CA GLY A 36 -4.22 3.21 -15.88
C GLY A 36 -3.93 4.70 -16.07
N PHE A 37 -2.96 5.27 -15.34
CA PHE A 37 -2.56 6.67 -15.49
C PHE A 37 -1.99 6.97 -16.89
N LEU A 38 -1.19 6.04 -17.44
CA LEU A 38 -0.67 6.15 -18.80
C LEU A 38 -1.80 6.13 -19.84
N MET A 39 -2.83 5.29 -19.65
CA MET A 39 -4.00 5.28 -20.53
C MET A 39 -4.78 6.60 -20.45
N LEU A 40 -4.99 7.15 -19.25
CA LEU A 40 -5.67 8.44 -19.09
C LEU A 40 -4.88 9.60 -19.71
N TYR A 41 -3.56 9.58 -19.58
CA TYR A 41 -2.67 10.53 -20.26
C TYR A 41 -2.77 10.42 -21.79
N SER A 42 -2.80 9.19 -22.31
CA SER A 42 -2.93 8.92 -23.74
C SER A 42 -4.26 9.43 -24.31
N VAL A 43 -5.38 9.15 -23.63
CA VAL A 43 -6.72 9.61 -24.04
C VAL A 43 -6.85 11.14 -23.96
N ALA A 44 -6.12 11.79 -23.05
CA ALA A 44 -6.09 13.26 -22.93
C ALA A 44 -5.26 13.96 -24.03
N GLY A 45 -4.72 13.24 -25.01
CA GLY A 45 -3.81 13.81 -26.02
C GLY A 45 -2.48 14.26 -25.43
N GLY A 46 -2.01 13.64 -24.34
CA GLY A 46 -0.77 14.00 -23.65
C GLY A 46 -0.92 15.05 -22.56
N SER A 47 -2.14 15.36 -22.12
CA SER A 47 -2.38 16.25 -20.98
C SER A 47 -2.59 15.46 -19.68
N LEU A 48 -1.68 15.62 -18.71
CA LEU A 48 -1.82 14.99 -17.39
C LEU A 48 -2.97 15.60 -16.56
N SER A 49 -3.22 16.91 -16.69
CA SER A 49 -4.16 17.64 -15.82
C SER A 49 -5.62 17.25 -16.02
N THR A 50 -5.97 16.76 -17.21
CA THR A 50 -7.37 16.51 -17.59
C THR A 50 -7.96 15.30 -16.86
N TRP A 51 -7.25 14.16 -16.86
CA TRP A 51 -7.78 12.89 -16.33
C TRP A 51 -6.83 12.19 -15.39
N ALA A 52 -5.53 12.16 -15.70
CA ALA A 52 -4.55 11.41 -14.92
C ALA A 52 -4.29 12.04 -13.54
N GLU A 53 -4.09 13.36 -13.47
CA GLU A 53 -3.76 14.05 -12.22
C GLU A 53 -4.85 13.91 -11.14
N PRO A 54 -6.15 14.14 -11.41
CA PRO A 54 -7.20 13.89 -10.42
C PRO A 54 -7.22 12.43 -9.94
N GLN A 55 -6.99 11.48 -10.84
CA GLN A 55 -6.99 10.05 -10.51
C GLN A 55 -5.76 9.66 -9.68
N MET A 56 -4.59 10.21 -9.98
CA MET A 56 -3.36 9.98 -9.20
C MET A 56 -3.52 10.48 -7.76
N LYS A 57 -4.16 11.64 -7.54
CA LYS A 57 -4.45 12.16 -6.20
C LYS A 57 -5.36 11.21 -5.41
N ARG A 58 -6.42 10.70 -6.04
CA ARG A 58 -7.34 9.72 -5.43
C ARG A 58 -6.65 8.41 -5.10
N PHE A 59 -5.83 7.90 -6.04
CA PHE A 59 -5.04 6.69 -5.80
C PHE A 59 -4.07 6.88 -4.64
N ALA A 60 -3.33 8.00 -4.59
CA ALA A 60 -2.39 8.28 -3.52
C ALA A 60 -3.10 8.32 -2.15
N ALA A 61 -4.25 8.98 -2.06
CA ALA A 61 -5.06 9.01 -0.84
C ALA A 61 -5.54 7.60 -0.43
N GLY A 62 -6.07 6.82 -1.37
CA GLY A 62 -6.52 5.45 -1.11
C GLY A 62 -5.39 4.50 -0.72
N PHE A 63 -4.25 4.58 -1.41
CA PHE A 63 -3.07 3.77 -1.14
C PHE A 63 -2.45 4.09 0.23
N ALA A 64 -2.36 5.37 0.59
CA ALA A 64 -1.96 5.79 1.93
C ALA A 64 -2.95 5.28 2.99
N GLY A 65 -4.26 5.37 2.74
CA GLY A 65 -5.30 4.84 3.61
C GLY A 65 -5.16 3.32 3.83
N MET A 66 -4.89 2.56 2.78
CA MET A 66 -4.60 1.13 2.86
C MET A 66 -3.41 0.83 3.79
N ILE A 67 -2.31 1.58 3.67
CA ILE A 67 -1.14 1.42 4.54
C ILE A 67 -1.51 1.72 6.00
N VAL A 68 -2.24 2.81 6.26
CA VAL A 68 -2.68 3.18 7.61
C VAL A 68 -3.53 2.07 8.21
N VAL A 69 -4.55 1.58 7.50
CA VAL A 69 -5.42 0.50 7.94
C VAL A 69 -4.61 -0.78 8.24
N ALA A 70 -3.62 -1.10 7.41
CA ALA A 70 -2.76 -2.27 7.60
C ALA A 70 -1.83 -2.16 8.84
N LEU A 71 -1.52 -0.94 9.30
CA LEU A 71 -0.74 -0.71 10.51
C LEU A 71 -1.60 -0.71 11.78
N VAL A 72 -2.91 -0.51 11.65
CA VAL A 72 -3.87 -0.60 12.75
C VAL A 72 -4.04 -2.06 13.15
N PRO A 73 -3.89 -2.40 14.44
CA PRO A 73 -4.03 -3.77 14.89
C PRO A 73 -5.44 -4.32 14.70
N ILE A 74 -5.54 -5.61 14.36
CA ILE A 74 -6.81 -6.26 14.01
C ILE A 74 -7.87 -6.21 15.13
N TRP A 75 -7.47 -6.16 16.40
CA TRP A 75 -8.40 -6.06 17.53
C TRP A 75 -9.15 -4.73 17.58
N PHE A 76 -8.64 -3.67 16.93
CA PHE A 76 -9.32 -2.39 16.84
C PHE A 76 -10.54 -2.45 15.89
N TRP A 77 -10.50 -3.39 14.92
CA TRP A 77 -11.54 -3.57 13.90
C TRP A 77 -12.54 -4.67 14.24
N ARG A 78 -12.31 -5.39 15.34
CA ARG A 78 -13.23 -6.39 15.86
C ARG A 78 -14.29 -5.70 16.71
#